data_AF-A0A3N5IET6-F1
#
_entry.id   AF-A0A3N5IET6-F1
#
_cell.length_a   1.000
_cell.length_b   1.000
_cell.length_c   1.000
_cell.angle_alpha   90.00
_cell.angle_beta   90.00
_cell.angle_gamma   90.00
#
_symmetry.space_group_name_H-M   'P 1'
#
loop_
_entity.id
_entity.type
_entity.pdbx_description
1 polymer ?
#
loop_
_entity_poly.entity_id
_entity_poly.type
_entity_poly.pdbx_seq_one_letter_code
_entity_poly.pdbx_strand_id
1 'polypeptide(L)'
;MQGDREADQRRVTFAYFPGNTLTPPTQTYDSVVKGIADVGQSLMAYSAGRFPLTGVFGLPLGFTSGYQATKTLNEFYKKFQPKEYADTKVMYFHGHGPGLISTKKVLNAMDDIKGLRIKVNAENADIITALGGSPVTMPITETYDALQKGLVDGVLLP
;
A
#
# COMPACT_ATOMS: atom_id res chain seq x y z
N MET A 1 0.25 -4.09 -46.51
CA MET A 1 -0.86 -5.00 -46.88
C MET A 1 -0.79 -6.21 -45.96
N GLN A 2 -1.95 -6.66 -45.47
CA GLN A 2 -2.22 -7.60 -44.36
C GLN A 2 -2.28 -6.90 -42.98
N GLY A 3 -3.46 -6.65 -42.40
CA GLY A 3 -4.82 -6.93 -42.86
C GLY A 3 -5.82 -6.47 -41.81
N ASP A 4 -6.78 -5.67 -42.25
CA ASP A 4 -7.87 -5.03 -41.51
C ASP A 4 -8.91 -6.00 -40.91
N ARG A 5 -8.57 -6.83 -39.90
CA ARG A 5 -9.55 -7.73 -39.26
C ARG A 5 -9.49 -7.88 -37.73
N GLU A 6 -9.04 -6.87 -36.98
CA GLU A 6 -9.15 -6.88 -35.50
C GLU A 6 -9.55 -5.53 -34.87
N ALA A 7 -10.01 -4.57 -35.67
CA ALA A 7 -10.25 -3.19 -35.21
C ALA A 7 -11.41 -3.02 -34.22
N ASP A 8 -12.27 -4.03 -34.01
CA ASP A 8 -13.45 -3.93 -33.15
C ASP A 8 -13.30 -4.56 -31.75
N GLN A 9 -12.12 -5.11 -31.41
CA GLN A 9 -11.88 -5.79 -30.12
C GLN A 9 -10.92 -5.09 -29.15
N ARG A 10 -10.39 -3.91 -29.47
CA ARG A 10 -9.61 -3.09 -28.52
C ARG A 10 -10.05 -1.63 -28.52
N ARG A 11 -11.27 -1.37 -28.03
CA ARG A 11 -11.79 0.01 -27.82
C ARG A 11 -11.07 0.79 -26.72
N VAL A 12 -10.23 0.12 -25.92
CA VAL A 12 -9.42 0.74 -24.86
C VAL A 12 -8.00 0.18 -24.95
N THR A 13 -7.00 1.07 -25.00
CA THR A 13 -5.57 0.74 -24.92
C THR A 13 -4.99 1.38 -23.66
N PHE A 14 -4.00 0.71 -23.06
CA PHE A 14 -3.35 1.20 -21.83
C PHE A 14 -1.86 1.42 -22.09
N ALA A 15 -1.37 2.60 -21.76
CA ALA A 15 0.05 2.84 -21.54
C ALA A 15 0.37 2.49 -20.07
N TYR A 16 1.22 1.48 -19.85
CA TYR A 16 1.53 0.96 -18.52
C TYR A 16 2.90 1.44 -18.03
N PHE A 17 2.92 2.05 -16.84
CA PHE A 17 4.10 2.69 -16.26
C PHE A 17 4.46 2.03 -14.91
N PRO A 18 5.13 0.86 -14.92
CA PRO A 18 5.53 0.19 -13.69
C PRO A 18 6.67 0.93 -12.98
N GLY A 19 6.90 0.60 -11.71
CA GLY A 19 8.05 1.08 -10.96
C GLY A 19 8.06 2.60 -10.69
N ASN A 20 6.88 3.23 -10.68
CA ASN A 20 6.73 4.67 -10.45
C ASN A 20 7.41 5.56 -11.52
N THR A 21 7.53 5.05 -12.75
CA THR A 21 8.13 5.79 -13.88
C THR A 21 7.33 7.00 -14.34
N LEU A 22 6.02 7.03 -14.04
CA LEU A 22 5.14 8.17 -14.35
C LEU A 22 5.01 9.15 -13.16
N THR A 23 4.74 8.63 -11.96
CA THR A 23 4.52 9.45 -10.74
C THR A 23 5.19 8.79 -9.53
N PRO A 24 5.77 9.56 -8.60
CA PRO A 24 6.23 9.03 -7.32
C PRO A 24 5.10 8.33 -6.52
N PRO A 25 5.40 7.32 -5.69
CA PRO A 25 4.38 6.56 -4.95
C PRO A 25 3.43 7.41 -4.11
N THR A 26 3.97 8.45 -3.46
CA THR A 26 3.22 9.35 -2.58
C THR A 26 2.31 10.32 -3.33
N GLN A 27 2.49 10.44 -4.65
CA GLN A 27 1.73 11.35 -5.50
C GLN A 27 0.75 10.63 -6.43
N THR A 28 0.73 9.29 -6.43
CA THR A 28 -0.09 8.49 -7.36
C THR A 28 -1.59 8.75 -7.23
N TYR A 29 -2.11 9.05 -6.04
CA TYR A 29 -3.53 9.40 -5.92
C TYR A 29 -3.82 10.79 -6.50
N ASP A 30 -3.02 11.78 -6.10
CA ASP A 30 -3.17 13.17 -6.56
C ASP A 30 -2.94 13.32 -8.06
N SER A 31 -2.11 12.47 -8.67
CA SER A 31 -1.90 12.47 -10.11
C SER A 31 -3.16 12.08 -10.88
N VAL A 32 -3.98 11.18 -10.34
CA VAL A 32 -5.29 10.82 -10.91
C VAL A 32 -6.28 11.97 -10.73
N VAL A 33 -6.35 12.56 -9.54
CA VAL A 33 -7.22 13.72 -9.26
C VAL A 33 -6.90 14.89 -10.21
N LYS A 34 -5.62 15.11 -10.51
CA LYS A 34 -5.15 16.19 -11.39
C LYS A 34 -5.19 15.84 -12.88
N GLY A 35 -5.58 14.62 -13.26
CA GLY A 35 -5.62 14.17 -14.65
C GLY A 35 -4.24 13.98 -15.30
N ILE A 36 -3.18 13.80 -14.51
CA ILE A 36 -1.84 13.46 -15.01
C ILE A 36 -1.81 11.98 -15.44
N ALA A 37 -2.48 11.11 -14.69
CA ALA A 37 -2.68 9.70 -15.01
C ALA A 37 -4.18 9.39 -14.99
N ASP A 38 -4.69 8.62 -15.96
CA ASP A 38 -6.11 8.24 -15.97
C ASP A 38 -6.44 7.20 -14.89
N VAL A 39 -5.46 6.35 -14.56
CA VAL A 39 -5.58 5.25 -13.60
C VAL A 39 -4.32 5.18 -12.75
N GLY A 40 -4.48 5.06 -11.43
CA GLY A 40 -3.39 4.89 -10.48
C GLY A 40 -3.71 3.85 -9.41
N GLN A 41 -2.73 3.00 -9.08
CA GLN A 41 -2.79 2.14 -7.90
C GLN A 41 -2.01 2.81 -6.77
N SER A 42 -2.73 3.36 -5.80
CA SER A 42 -2.12 4.05 -4.65
C SER A 42 -2.31 3.24 -3.37
N LEU A 43 -1.29 3.25 -2.51
CA LEU A 43 -1.39 2.74 -1.15
C LEU A 43 -1.95 3.86 -0.26
N MET A 44 -3.05 3.59 0.45
CA MET A 44 -3.72 4.57 1.29
C MET A 44 -2.79 5.21 2.34
N ALA A 45 -1.83 4.44 2.86
CA ALA A 45 -0.80 4.88 3.78
C ALA A 45 0.04 6.07 3.31
N TYR A 46 0.20 6.24 1.99
CA TYR A 46 1.01 7.30 1.41
C TYR A 46 0.28 8.64 1.33
N SER A 47 -1.01 8.68 1.64
CA SER A 47 -1.84 9.89 1.67
C SER A 47 -2.40 10.10 3.09
N ALA A 48 -1.50 10.34 4.04
CA ALA A 48 -1.85 10.50 5.45
C ALA A 48 -2.97 11.53 5.68
N GLY A 49 -3.97 11.17 6.48
CA GLY A 49 -5.13 12.01 6.78
C GLY A 49 -6.20 12.09 5.69
N ARG A 50 -5.95 11.56 4.49
CA ARG A 50 -6.89 11.67 3.36
C ARG A 50 -8.08 10.70 3.45
N PHE A 51 -7.86 9.50 3.97
CA PHE A 51 -8.88 8.43 4.03
C PHE A 51 -9.22 8.09 5.49
N PRO A 52 -9.82 9.00 6.27
CA PRO A 52 -10.09 8.78 7.69
C PRO A 52 -11.05 7.61 7.93
N LEU A 53 -12.03 7.38 7.06
CA LEU A 53 -13.03 6.33 7.24
C LEU A 53 -12.47 4.97 6.80
N THR A 54 -11.88 4.89 5.61
CA THR A 54 -11.26 3.63 5.15
C THR A 54 -9.96 3.32 5.91
N GLY A 55 -9.33 4.30 6.54
CA GLY A 55 -8.14 4.13 7.39
C GLY A 55 -8.33 3.13 8.53
N VAL A 56 -9.57 2.83 8.94
CA VAL A 56 -9.88 1.76 9.91
C VAL A 56 -9.34 0.39 9.47
N PHE A 57 -9.23 0.14 8.17
CA PHE A 57 -8.68 -1.11 7.63
C PHE A 57 -7.16 -1.24 7.79
N GLY A 58 -6.47 -0.17 8.18
CA GLY A 58 -5.06 -0.21 8.57
C GLY A 58 -4.83 -0.68 10.01
N LEU A 59 -5.89 -0.82 10.82
CA LEU A 59 -5.79 -1.29 12.18
C LEU A 59 -5.62 -2.82 12.25
N PRO A 60 -5.12 -3.39 13.38
CA PRO A 60 -4.98 -4.83 13.56
C PRO A 60 -6.35 -5.52 13.76
N LEU A 61 -7.14 -5.63 12.69
CA LEU A 61 -8.51 -6.19 12.70
C LEU A 61 -8.56 -7.73 12.62
N GLY A 62 -7.41 -8.40 12.61
CA GLY A 62 -7.35 -9.88 12.60
C GLY A 62 -7.62 -10.51 11.23
N PHE A 63 -7.36 -9.81 10.13
CA PHE A 63 -7.43 -10.42 8.79
C PHE A 63 -6.40 -11.56 8.68
N THR A 64 -6.84 -12.74 8.25
CA THR A 64 -5.98 -13.94 8.12
C THR A 64 -5.54 -14.21 6.68
N SER A 65 -6.11 -13.50 5.70
CA SER A 65 -5.73 -13.62 4.29
C SER A 65 -6.00 -12.33 3.51
N GLY A 66 -5.22 -12.13 2.43
CA GLY A 66 -5.47 -11.02 1.50
C GLY A 66 -6.83 -11.10 0.82
N TYR A 67 -7.36 -12.32 0.59
CA TYR A 67 -8.72 -12.51 0.07
C TYR A 67 -9.78 -11.95 1.04
N GLN A 68 -9.66 -12.26 2.33
CA GLN A 68 -10.59 -11.76 3.35
C GLN A 68 -10.51 -10.23 3.45
N ALA A 69 -9.31 -9.66 3.53
CA ALA A 69 -9.10 -8.21 3.60
C ALA A 69 -9.68 -7.50 2.38
N THR A 70 -9.34 -7.99 1.18
CA THR A 70 -9.84 -7.51 -0.11
C THR A 70 -11.37 -7.55 -0.17
N LYS A 71 -11.98 -8.71 0.11
CA LYS A 71 -13.44 -8.87 0.05
C LYS A 71 -14.13 -7.92 1.02
N THR A 72 -13.67 -7.87 2.27
CA THR A 72 -14.26 -7.04 3.32
C THR A 72 -14.21 -5.56 2.95
N LEU A 73 -13.06 -5.08 2.46
CA LEU A 73 -12.89 -3.68 2.08
C LEU A 73 -13.76 -3.28 0.88
N ASN A 74 -13.87 -4.14 -0.14
CA ASN A 74 -14.76 -3.86 -1.28
C ASN A 74 -16.25 -3.89 -0.87
N GLU A 75 -16.68 -4.81 0.00
CA GLU A 75 -18.06 -4.84 0.52
C GLU A 75 -18.37 -3.63 1.41
N PHE A 76 -17.39 -3.20 2.22
CA PHE A 76 -17.48 -1.95 2.98
C PHE A 76 -17.68 -0.75 2.06
N TYR A 77 -16.84 -0.59 1.03
CA TYR A 77 -16.98 0.50 0.09
C TYR A 77 -18.34 0.49 -0.62
N LYS A 78 -18.80 -0.68 -1.07
CA LYS A 78 -20.12 -0.84 -1.70
C LYS A 78 -21.25 -0.35 -0.79
N LYS A 79 -21.20 -0.71 0.49
CA LYS A 79 -22.24 -0.39 1.47
C LYS A 79 -22.23 1.09 1.89
N PHE A 80 -21.05 1.65 2.16
CA PHE A 80 -20.93 2.96 2.79
C PHE A 80 -20.62 4.10 1.81
N GLN A 81 -20.09 3.81 0.61
CA GLN A 81 -19.75 4.80 -0.42
C GLN A 81 -19.05 6.04 0.17
N PRO A 82 -17.93 5.86 0.87
CA PRO A 82 -17.30 6.92 1.65
C PRO A 82 -16.92 8.11 0.75
N LYS A 83 -17.29 9.33 1.19
CA LYS A 83 -17.10 10.58 0.43
C LYS A 83 -15.63 10.95 0.19
N GLU A 84 -14.70 10.33 0.91
CA GLU A 84 -13.26 10.53 0.79
C GLU A 84 -12.68 10.11 -0.58
N TYR A 85 -13.47 9.44 -1.42
CA TYR A 85 -13.12 9.13 -2.81
C TYR A 85 -13.97 9.90 -3.84
N ALA A 86 -14.69 10.95 -3.45
CA ALA A 86 -15.62 11.65 -4.35
C ALA A 86 -14.95 12.34 -5.55
N ASP A 87 -13.65 12.58 -5.50
CA ASP A 87 -12.85 13.19 -6.57
C ASP A 87 -12.17 12.15 -7.49
N THR A 88 -12.45 10.86 -7.29
CA THR A 88 -11.96 9.78 -8.16
C THR A 88 -13.06 8.74 -8.41
N LYS A 89 -12.86 7.90 -9.43
CA LYS A 89 -13.67 6.69 -9.61
C LYS A 89 -12.90 5.50 -9.05
N VAL A 90 -13.33 4.99 -7.90
CA VAL A 90 -12.75 3.75 -7.36
C VAL A 90 -13.15 2.57 -8.25
N MET A 91 -12.15 1.85 -8.76
CA MET A 91 -12.35 0.62 -9.52
C MET A 91 -12.32 -0.62 -8.63
N TYR A 92 -11.36 -0.67 -7.69
CA TYR A 92 -11.12 -1.85 -6.87
C TYR A 92 -10.25 -1.51 -5.66
N PHE A 93 -10.51 -2.15 -4.53
CA PHE A 93 -9.58 -2.19 -3.41
C PHE A 93 -8.85 -3.52 -3.33
N HIS A 94 -7.57 -3.46 -3.01
CA HIS A 94 -6.75 -4.63 -2.73
C HIS A 94 -6.30 -4.62 -1.26
N GLY A 95 -6.47 -5.74 -0.58
CA GLY A 95 -5.92 -6.00 0.75
C GLY A 95 -4.90 -7.12 0.70
N HIS A 96 -3.79 -6.93 1.41
CA HIS A 96 -2.72 -7.93 1.54
C HIS A 96 -2.99 -8.92 2.69
N GLY A 97 -2.19 -9.98 2.76
CA GLY A 97 -2.19 -10.92 3.90
C GLY A 97 -1.66 -10.29 5.19
N PRO A 98 -1.62 -11.07 6.29
CA PRO A 98 -1.05 -10.60 7.56
C PRO A 98 0.38 -10.07 7.38
N GLY A 99 0.71 -8.98 8.06
CA GLY A 99 2.08 -8.45 8.07
C GLY A 99 3.03 -9.37 8.83
N LEU A 100 4.25 -9.49 8.32
CA LEU A 100 5.36 -10.24 8.92
C LEU A 100 6.50 -9.28 9.27
N ILE A 101 7.11 -9.49 10.43
CA ILE A 101 8.34 -8.80 10.79
C ILE A 101 9.50 -9.64 10.25
N SER A 102 10.22 -9.09 9.28
CA SER A 102 11.42 -9.70 8.72
C SER A 102 12.65 -8.88 9.10
N THR A 103 13.61 -9.49 9.77
CA THR A 103 14.81 -8.84 10.30
C THR A 103 16.09 -9.51 9.80
N LYS A 104 17.21 -8.77 9.81
CA LYS A 104 18.53 -9.35 9.49
C LYS A 104 19.00 -10.37 10.54
N LYS A 105 18.61 -10.16 11.80
CA LYS A 105 18.89 -11.06 12.92
C LYS A 105 17.66 -11.92 13.18
N VAL A 106 17.87 -13.16 13.60
CA VAL A 106 16.77 -14.02 14.06
C VAL A 106 16.21 -13.45 15.36
N LEU A 107 14.88 -13.35 15.45
CA LEU A 107 14.14 -13.01 16.67
C LEU A 107 13.54 -14.29 17.24
N ASN A 108 13.79 -14.57 18.52
CA ASN A 108 13.27 -15.73 19.24
C ASN A 108 12.19 -15.34 20.26
N ALA A 109 12.16 -14.07 20.68
CA ALA A 109 11.18 -13.53 21.61
C ALA A 109 10.74 -12.13 21.20
N MET A 110 9.58 -11.69 21.71
CA MET A 110 9.06 -10.34 21.48
C MET A 110 10.05 -9.25 21.95
N ASP A 111 10.79 -9.51 23.02
CA ASP A 111 11.79 -8.58 23.56
C ASP A 111 12.94 -8.30 22.59
N ASP A 112 13.21 -9.19 21.63
CA ASP A 112 14.27 -8.99 20.63
C ASP A 112 13.95 -7.84 19.66
N ILE A 113 12.70 -7.38 19.60
CA ILE A 113 12.27 -6.23 18.78
C ILE A 113 12.71 -4.90 19.41
N LYS A 114 12.97 -4.87 20.72
CA LYS A 114 13.25 -3.64 21.46
C LYS A 114 14.47 -2.91 20.89
N GLY A 115 14.30 -1.63 20.55
CA GLY A 115 15.35 -0.80 19.97
C GLY A 115 15.72 -1.09 18.52
N LEU A 116 15.12 -2.09 17.86
CA LEU A 116 15.30 -2.30 16.43
C LEU A 116 14.58 -1.21 15.63
N ARG A 117 15.25 -0.68 14.60
CA ARG A 117 14.64 0.25 13.64
C ARG A 117 13.91 -0.55 12.58
N ILE A 118 12.59 -0.60 12.64
CA ILE A 118 11.77 -1.41 11.71
C ILE A 118 11.12 -0.50 10.68
N LYS A 119 11.38 -0.75 9.40
CA LYS A 119 10.65 -0.08 8.33
C LYS A 119 9.19 -0.47 8.39
N VAL A 120 8.30 0.51 8.35
CA VAL A 120 6.84 0.32 8.35
C VAL A 120 6.17 1.25 7.34
N ASN A 121 4.92 0.95 7.00
CA ASN A 121 4.01 1.97 6.49
C ASN A 121 3.38 2.72 7.69
N ALA A 122 2.83 3.92 7.47
CA ALA A 122 2.37 4.80 8.54
C ALA A 122 1.34 4.14 9.48
N GLU A 123 0.43 3.34 8.93
CA GLU A 123 -0.62 2.59 9.64
C GLU A 123 -0.08 1.55 10.62
N ASN A 124 1.17 1.11 10.46
CA ASN A 124 1.80 0.10 11.31
C ASN A 124 2.83 0.68 12.30
N ALA A 125 3.02 2.01 12.34
CA ALA A 125 4.01 2.65 13.19
C ALA A 125 3.74 2.45 14.68
N ASP A 126 2.48 2.55 15.09
CA ASP A 126 2.07 2.36 16.48
C ASP A 126 2.26 0.91 16.94
N ILE A 127 2.12 -0.05 16.02
CA ILE A 127 2.37 -1.47 16.31
C ILE A 127 3.83 -1.67 16.73
N ILE A 128 4.78 -1.18 15.92
CA ILE A 128 6.21 -1.33 16.25
C ILE A 128 6.58 -0.57 17.53
N THR A 129 6.02 0.62 17.72
CA THR A 129 6.22 1.40 18.96
C THR A 129 5.72 0.63 20.18
N ALA A 130 4.53 0.03 20.10
CA ALA A 130 3.96 -0.77 21.17
C ALA A 130 4.79 -2.03 21.48
N LEU A 131 5.51 -2.57 20.49
CA LEU A 131 6.45 -3.68 20.66
C LEU A 131 7.83 -3.24 21.19
N GLY A 132 8.05 -1.94 21.42
CA GLY A 132 9.31 -1.37 21.91
C GLY A 132 10.37 -1.15 20.85
N GLY A 133 10.03 -1.34 19.57
CA GLY A 133 10.89 -1.00 18.44
C GLY A 133 10.81 0.49 18.08
N SER A 134 11.61 0.89 17.09
CA SER A 134 11.61 2.25 16.53
C SER A 134 11.08 2.19 15.09
N PRO A 135 9.84 2.65 14.80
CA PRO A 135 9.32 2.64 13.44
C PRO A 135 10.05 3.65 12.55
N VAL A 136 10.32 3.26 11.30
CA VAL A 136 10.85 4.14 10.26
C VAL A 136 9.90 4.10 9.06
N THR A 137 9.26 5.22 8.74
CA THR A 137 8.31 5.29 7.63
C THR A 137 9.01 5.76 6.35
N MET A 138 8.88 4.98 5.28
CA MET A 138 9.35 5.31 3.94
C MET A 138 8.61 4.49 2.87
N PRO A 139 8.63 4.91 1.59
CA PRO A 139 8.11 4.10 0.50
C PRO A 139 8.74 2.71 0.41
N ILE A 140 7.95 1.72 -0.02
CA ILE A 140 8.43 0.34 -0.21
C ILE A 140 9.62 0.25 -1.17
N THR A 141 9.67 1.13 -2.18
CA THR A 141 10.76 1.21 -3.17
C THR A 141 12.10 1.62 -2.58
N GLU A 142 12.10 2.29 -1.42
CA GLU A 142 13.32 2.72 -0.73
C GLU A 142 13.80 1.69 0.31
N THR A 143 12.99 0.65 0.56
CA THR A 143 13.22 -0.30 1.66
C THR A 143 14.49 -1.14 1.45
N TYR A 144 14.77 -1.56 0.22
CA TYR A 144 15.98 -2.33 -0.11
C TYR A 144 17.25 -1.53 0.21
N ASP A 145 17.31 -0.29 -0.27
CA ASP A 145 18.42 0.62 -0.04
C ASP A 145 18.61 0.92 1.46
N ALA A 146 17.52 1.15 2.18
CA ALA A 146 17.55 1.41 3.61
C ALA A 146 18.08 0.20 4.40
N LEU A 147 17.67 -1.02 4.04
CA LEU A 147 18.22 -2.25 4.60
C LEU A 147 19.70 -2.39 4.26
N GLN A 148 20.08 -2.21 3.00
CA GLN A 148 21.47 -2.37 2.55
C GLN A 148 22.42 -1.40 3.25
N LYS A 149 22.01 -0.13 3.39
CA LYS A 149 22.76 0.94 4.06
C LYS A 149 22.71 0.86 5.60
N GLY A 150 21.94 -0.07 6.16
CA GLY A 150 21.81 -0.25 7.61
C GLY A 150 21.05 0.88 8.31
N LEU A 151 20.18 1.59 7.59
CA LEU A 151 19.29 2.60 8.15
C LEU A 151 18.14 1.95 8.95
N VAL A 152 17.74 0.74 8.55
CA VAL A 152 16.75 -0.10 9.24
C VAL A 152 17.31 -1.51 9.46
N ASP A 153 16.84 -2.14 10.53
CA ASP A 153 17.25 -3.48 10.99
C ASP A 153 16.29 -4.59 10.52
N GLY A 154 15.10 -4.19 10.07
CA GLY A 154 14.07 -5.06 9.50
C GLY A 154 12.91 -4.28 8.90
N VAL A 155 11.88 -5.00 8.48
CA VAL A 155 10.68 -4.48 7.83
C VAL A 155 9.44 -5.16 8.39
N LEU A 156 8.32 -4.44 8.45
CA LEU A 156 6.98 -5.00 8.63
C LEU A 156 6.24 -4.85 7.30
N LEU A 157 6.11 -5.97 6.60
CA LEU A 157 5.44 -6.10 5.30
C LEU A 157 4.79 -7.49 5.20
N PRO A 158 3.78 -7.70 4.34
CA PRO A 158 3.24 -9.03 4.06
C PRO A 158 4.29 -10.01 3.53
#